data_AF-A0A2P5LMW3-F1
#
_entry.id   AF-A0A2P5LMW3-F1
#
_cell.length_a   1.000
_cell.length_b   1.000
_cell.length_c   1.000
_cell.angle_alpha   90.00
_cell.angle_beta   90.00
_cell.angle_gamma   90.00
#
_symmetry.space_group_name_H-M   'P 1'
#
loop_
_entity.id
_entity.type
_entity.pdbx_description
1 polymer ?
#
loop_
_entity_poly.entity_id
_entity_poly.type
_entity_poly.pdbx_seq_one_letter_code
_entity_poly.pdbx_strand_id
1 'polypeptide(L)'
;METTRATRGMVVAPHHLAADAGLSVLREGGNAIEAMVAAASTIAVVYPHMNGLGGDNFWLVSEGGKAPVGIDACGAAAGCATREFYAGHGCAAAIPSRGPLAALTVAGAVSGWQSALEMSARWGGRLPLSRLLADAVHHAREGF
;
A
#
# COMPACT_ATOMS: atom_id res chain seq x y z
N MET A 1 -12.44 -28.04 -3.99
CA MET A 1 -11.72 -26.78 -3.68
C MET A 1 -10.38 -27.20 -3.11
N GLU A 2 -9.29 -27.06 -3.87
CA GLU A 2 -7.94 -27.36 -3.37
C GLU A 2 -7.32 -26.10 -2.79
N THR A 3 -7.04 -26.09 -1.49
CA THR A 3 -6.32 -25.01 -0.83
C THR A 3 -4.83 -25.16 -1.08
N THR A 4 -4.21 -24.15 -1.67
CA THR A 4 -2.75 -24.09 -1.86
C THR A 4 -2.02 -24.15 -0.52
N ARG A 5 -0.94 -24.94 -0.45
CA ARG A 5 -0.11 -25.10 0.75
C ARG A 5 1.35 -24.78 0.44
N ALA A 6 2.06 -24.21 1.41
CA ALA A 6 3.49 -23.92 1.34
C ALA A 6 4.14 -24.09 2.71
N THR A 7 5.43 -24.41 2.74
CA THR A 7 6.21 -24.66 3.97
C THR A 7 7.15 -23.52 4.35
N ARG A 8 7.33 -22.53 3.47
CA ARG A 8 8.28 -21.42 3.65
C ARG A 8 7.61 -20.06 3.73
N GLY A 9 6.77 -19.74 2.76
CA GLY A 9 6.06 -18.46 2.68
C GLY A 9 4.92 -18.53 1.67
N MET A 10 3.95 -17.64 1.83
CA MET A 10 2.77 -17.52 0.98
C MET A 10 2.45 -16.04 0.80
N VAL A 11 2.11 -15.64 -0.42
CA VAL A 11 1.58 -14.30 -0.72
C VAL A 11 0.26 -14.50 -1.45
N VAL A 12 -0.78 -13.80 -0.99
CA VAL A 12 -2.12 -13.84 -1.59
C VAL A 12 -2.51 -12.42 -1.91
N ALA A 13 -2.90 -12.17 -3.15
CA ALA A 13 -3.31 -10.84 -3.62
C ALA A 13 -4.48 -10.96 -4.62
N PRO A 14 -5.26 -9.88 -4.83
CA PRO A 14 -6.36 -9.88 -5.81
C PRO A 14 -5.91 -10.03 -7.27
N HIS A 15 -4.63 -9.76 -7.55
CA HIS A 15 -4.03 -9.88 -8.88
C HIS A 15 -2.77 -10.74 -8.80
N HIS A 16 -2.62 -11.69 -9.71
CA HIS A 16 -1.51 -12.66 -9.70
C HIS A 16 -0.12 -11.97 -9.76
N LEU A 17 0.06 -10.96 -10.62
CA LEU A 17 1.33 -10.20 -10.68
C LEU A 17 1.74 -9.56 -9.36
N ALA A 18 0.79 -9.09 -8.54
CA ALA A 18 1.10 -8.56 -7.22
C ALA A 18 1.51 -9.67 -6.24
N ALA A 19 0.87 -10.85 -6.32
CA ALA A 19 1.28 -12.01 -5.54
C ALA A 19 2.68 -12.49 -5.95
N ASP A 20 2.98 -12.50 -7.25
CA ASP A 20 4.29 -12.90 -7.80
C ASP A 20 5.41 -11.93 -7.39
N ALA A 21 5.16 -10.62 -7.41
CA ALA A 21 6.11 -9.61 -6.93
C ALA A 21 6.49 -9.85 -5.46
N GLY A 22 5.50 -10.04 -4.58
CA GLY A 22 5.75 -10.37 -3.18
C GLY A 22 6.46 -11.72 -3.01
N LEU A 23 6.08 -12.73 -3.80
CA LEU A 23 6.72 -14.05 -3.77
C LEU A 23 8.19 -13.99 -4.21
N SER A 24 8.53 -13.16 -5.20
CA SER A 24 9.92 -12.94 -5.64
C SER A 24 10.77 -12.40 -4.50
N VAL A 25 10.26 -11.41 -3.76
CA VAL A 25 10.95 -10.87 -2.58
C VAL A 25 11.17 -11.94 -1.51
N LEU A 26 10.18 -12.80 -1.23
CA LEU A 26 10.38 -13.92 -0.30
C LEU A 26 11.44 -14.92 -0.80
N ARG A 27 11.51 -15.17 -2.12
CA ARG A 27 12.53 -16.04 -2.72
C ARG A 27 13.93 -15.46 -2.63
N GLU A 28 14.05 -14.14 -2.65
CA GLU A 28 15.31 -13.40 -2.48
C GLU A 28 15.73 -13.26 -1.01
N GLY A 29 14.95 -13.83 -0.08
CA GLY A 29 15.26 -13.82 1.35
C GLY A 29 14.76 -12.58 2.09
N GLY A 30 13.93 -11.75 1.46
CA GLY A 30 13.18 -10.70 2.13
C GLY A 30 12.13 -11.26 3.08
N ASN A 31 11.73 -10.46 4.06
CA ASN A 31 10.69 -10.83 5.02
C ASN A 31 9.27 -10.52 4.50
N ALA A 32 8.26 -10.89 5.29
CA ALA A 32 6.85 -10.70 4.90
C ALA A 32 6.45 -9.23 4.68
N ILE A 33 7.08 -8.29 5.40
CA ILE A 33 6.78 -6.86 5.23
C ILE A 33 7.38 -6.34 3.92
N GLU A 34 8.63 -6.69 3.63
CA GLU A 34 9.28 -6.36 2.35
C GLU A 34 8.49 -6.94 1.16
N ALA A 35 8.06 -8.19 1.28
CA ALA A 35 7.22 -8.85 0.28
C ALA A 35 5.88 -8.13 0.10
N MET A 36 5.26 -7.67 1.19
CA MET A 36 4.02 -6.91 1.12
C MET A 36 4.21 -5.55 0.45
N VAL A 37 5.34 -4.86 0.66
CA VAL A 37 5.61 -3.58 -0.04
C VAL A 37 5.79 -3.80 -1.55
N ALA A 38 6.44 -4.89 -1.97
CA ALA A 38 6.52 -5.23 -3.39
C ALA A 38 5.15 -5.56 -3.99
N ALA A 39 4.32 -6.31 -3.27
CA ALA A 39 2.94 -6.59 -3.68
C ALA A 39 2.07 -5.30 -3.73
N ALA A 40 2.17 -4.44 -2.71
CA ALA A 40 1.39 -3.20 -2.58
C ALA A 40 1.76 -2.16 -3.64
N SER A 41 3.04 -2.04 -3.98
CA SER A 41 3.47 -1.18 -5.08
C SER A 41 3.04 -1.73 -6.44
N THR A 42 3.10 -3.06 -6.63
CA THR A 42 2.70 -3.70 -7.88
C THR A 42 1.18 -3.64 -8.09
N ILE A 43 0.37 -3.89 -7.06
CA ILE A 43 -1.11 -3.83 -7.15
C ILE A 43 -1.63 -2.41 -7.42
N ALA A 44 -0.87 -1.37 -7.04
CA ALA A 44 -1.18 0.01 -7.40
C ALA A 44 -1.04 0.27 -8.91
N VAL A 45 -0.23 -0.53 -9.61
CA VAL A 45 -0.03 -0.45 -11.07
C VAL A 45 -1.01 -1.34 -11.82
N VAL A 46 -1.16 -2.59 -11.39
CA VAL A 46 -1.95 -3.60 -12.13
C VAL A 46 -3.43 -3.59 -11.76
N TYR A 47 -3.84 -2.81 -10.74
CA TYR A 47 -5.25 -2.67 -10.35
C TYR A 47 -5.65 -1.22 -9.97
N PRO A 48 -5.39 -0.24 -10.85
CA PRO A 48 -5.39 1.20 -10.51
C PRO A 48 -6.77 1.79 -10.28
N HIS A 49 -7.85 1.14 -10.73
CA HIS A 49 -9.22 1.61 -10.50
C HIS A 49 -9.75 1.29 -9.10
N MET A 50 -9.06 0.42 -8.35
CA MET A 50 -9.45 0.02 -6.99
C MET A 50 -8.53 0.59 -5.91
N ASN A 51 -7.28 0.89 -6.24
CA ASN A 51 -6.27 1.36 -5.29
C ASN A 51 -5.13 2.11 -6.01
N GLY A 52 -4.29 2.82 -5.27
CA GLY A 52 -3.11 3.45 -5.84
C GLY A 52 -2.32 4.30 -4.84
N LEU A 53 -1.27 4.96 -5.34
CA LEU A 53 -0.40 5.84 -4.53
C LEU A 53 -1.15 7.04 -3.91
N GLY A 54 -2.27 7.45 -4.52
CA GLY A 54 -3.13 8.54 -4.04
C GLY A 54 -4.17 8.13 -3.01
N GLY A 55 -4.11 6.91 -2.48
CA GLY A 55 -5.03 6.40 -1.47
C GLY A 55 -4.38 6.21 -0.09
N ASP A 56 -5.04 5.41 0.72
CA ASP A 56 -4.66 5.07 2.10
C ASP A 56 -4.39 3.57 2.24
N ASN A 57 -3.79 3.16 3.36
CA ASN A 57 -3.69 1.74 3.70
C ASN A 57 -3.67 1.48 5.21
N PHE A 58 -3.87 0.21 5.54
CA PHE A 58 -3.91 -0.27 6.92
C PHE A 58 -3.13 -1.58 7.00
N TRP A 59 -2.32 -1.72 8.05
CA TRP A 59 -1.51 -2.91 8.27
C TRP A 59 -1.88 -3.54 9.60
N LEU A 60 -1.93 -4.87 9.61
CA LEU A 60 -1.88 -5.66 10.82
C LEU A 60 -0.71 -6.62 10.69
N VAL A 61 0.34 -6.38 11.48
CA VAL A 61 1.57 -7.16 11.41
C VAL A 61 1.70 -7.98 12.68
N SER A 62 1.83 -9.30 12.52
CA SER A 62 1.95 -10.24 13.63
C SER A 62 3.30 -10.94 13.58
N GLU A 63 4.03 -10.85 14.69
CA GLU A 63 5.23 -11.63 14.95
C GLU A 63 4.87 -12.75 15.94
N GLY A 64 5.35 -13.97 15.70
CA GLY A 64 5.06 -15.13 16.54
C GLY A 64 5.38 -14.87 18.02
N GLY A 65 4.41 -15.11 18.89
CA GLY A 65 4.57 -14.93 20.34
C GLY A 65 4.50 -13.47 20.83
N LYS A 66 4.19 -12.50 19.95
CA LYS A 66 4.00 -11.08 20.33
C LYS A 66 2.60 -10.60 19.96
N ALA A 67 2.17 -9.52 20.62
CA ALA A 67 0.94 -8.84 20.25
C ALA A 67 1.07 -8.23 18.84
N PRO A 68 0.02 -8.30 17.99
CA PRO A 68 0.04 -7.66 16.69
C PRO A 68 0.22 -6.14 16.78
N VAL A 69 0.86 -5.56 15.77
CA VAL A 69 1.03 -4.11 15.61
C VAL A 69 0.14 -3.64 14.47
N GLY A 70 -0.64 -2.59 14.72
CA GLY A 70 -1.43 -1.91 13.71
C GLY A 70 -0.69 -0.69 13.14
N ILE A 71 -0.82 -0.45 11.84
CA ILE A 71 -0.46 0.82 11.20
C ILE A 71 -1.72 1.38 10.56
N ASP A 72 -2.15 2.55 11.04
CA ASP A 72 -3.17 3.37 10.41
C ASP A 72 -2.47 4.41 9.53
N ALA A 73 -2.55 4.23 8.22
CA ALA A 73 -2.01 5.15 7.23
C ALA A 73 -3.16 5.74 6.40
N CYS A 74 -4.17 6.26 7.11
CA CYS A 74 -5.24 7.08 6.57
C CYS A 74 -4.88 8.57 6.71
N GLY A 75 -4.86 9.31 5.60
CA GLY A 75 -4.51 10.73 5.64
C GLY A 75 -5.63 11.63 6.16
N ALA A 76 -5.23 12.69 6.86
CA ALA A 76 -6.15 13.71 7.35
C ALA A 76 -6.63 14.64 6.22
N ALA A 77 -7.74 15.34 6.45
CA ALA A 77 -8.18 16.43 5.58
C ALA A 77 -7.15 17.56 5.53
N ALA A 78 -7.01 18.18 4.36
CA ALA A 78 -6.16 19.34 4.17
C ALA A 78 -6.57 20.48 5.11
N GLY A 79 -5.60 21.23 5.62
CA GLY A 79 -5.88 22.32 6.58
C GLY A 79 -6.80 23.42 6.02
N CYS A 80 -6.88 23.58 4.70
CA CYS A 80 -7.78 24.51 4.03
C CYS A 80 -9.19 23.95 3.75
N ALA A 81 -9.44 22.66 4.00
CA ALA A 81 -10.72 22.00 3.73
C ALA A 81 -11.76 22.33 4.82
N THR A 82 -12.10 23.62 4.96
CA THR A 82 -13.10 24.11 5.92
C THR A 82 -14.48 24.22 5.28
N ARG A 83 -15.53 24.34 6.11
CA ARG A 83 -16.90 24.54 5.62
C ARG A 83 -17.02 25.79 4.75
N GLU A 84 -16.32 26.87 5.14
CA GLU A 84 -16.29 28.15 4.44
C GLU A 84 -15.61 28.02 3.07
N PHE A 85 -14.52 27.25 2.99
CA PHE A 85 -13.86 26.96 1.72
C PHE A 85 -14.83 26.29 0.75
N TYR A 86 -15.53 25.25 1.19
CA TYR A 86 -16.50 24.55 0.33
C TYR A 86 -17.71 25.42 0.00
N ALA A 87 -18.23 26.22 0.94
CA ALA A 87 -19.30 27.16 0.66
C ALA A 87 -18.90 28.20 -0.40
N GLY A 88 -17.67 28.74 -0.32
CA GLY A 88 -17.11 29.66 -1.31
C GLY A 88 -16.95 29.07 -2.71
N HIS A 89 -16.89 27.74 -2.83
CA HIS A 89 -16.84 27.02 -4.10
C HIS A 89 -18.22 26.47 -4.54
N GLY A 90 -19.31 26.91 -3.91
CA GLY A 90 -20.67 26.47 -4.26
C GLY A 90 -21.03 25.06 -3.76
N CYS A 91 -20.23 24.49 -2.86
CA CYS A 91 -20.41 23.15 -2.29
C CYS A 91 -20.87 23.19 -0.82
N ALA A 92 -21.70 24.17 -0.46
CA ALA A 92 -22.17 24.36 0.93
C ALA A 92 -23.01 23.20 1.46
N ALA A 93 -23.76 22.51 0.59
CA ALA A 93 -24.65 21.42 0.98
C ALA A 93 -23.91 20.08 1.14
N ALA A 94 -22.89 19.81 0.32
CA ALA A 94 -22.11 18.58 0.35
C ALA A 94 -20.78 18.74 -0.40
N ILE A 95 -19.76 18.00 0.06
CA ILE A 95 -18.50 17.80 -0.68
C ILE A 95 -18.81 16.96 -1.93
N PRO A 96 -18.31 17.34 -3.12
CA PRO A 96 -18.51 16.56 -4.34
C PRO A 96 -17.80 15.20 -4.27
N SER A 97 -18.29 14.21 -5.01
CA SER A 97 -17.71 12.85 -5.03
C SER A 97 -16.54 12.68 -6.01
N ARG A 98 -16.30 13.67 -6.87
CA ARG A 98 -15.27 13.70 -7.92
C ARG A 98 -14.75 15.12 -8.11
N GLY A 99 -13.62 15.23 -8.80
CA GLY A 99 -12.96 16.51 -9.08
C GLY A 99 -12.03 16.97 -7.94
N PRO A 100 -11.35 18.11 -8.12
CA PRO A 100 -10.31 18.56 -7.20
C PRO A 100 -10.82 18.81 -5.78
N LEU A 101 -12.06 19.27 -5.64
CA LEU A 101 -12.69 19.51 -4.34
C LEU A 101 -13.05 18.21 -3.59
N ALA A 102 -13.12 17.07 -4.27
CA ALA A 102 -13.33 15.77 -3.65
C ALA A 102 -12.03 15.15 -3.11
N ALA A 103 -10.88 15.53 -3.66
CA ALA A 103 -9.56 15.04 -3.28
C ALA A 103 -8.96 15.89 -2.15
N LEU A 104 -9.63 15.90 -0.99
CA LEU A 104 -9.31 16.80 0.12
C LEU A 104 -8.42 16.21 1.21
N THR A 105 -8.21 14.89 1.23
CA THR A 105 -7.37 14.23 2.23
C THR A 105 -5.98 13.99 1.66
N VAL A 106 -4.97 13.98 2.54
CA VAL A 106 -3.62 13.55 2.18
C VAL A 106 -3.65 12.05 1.85
N ALA A 107 -2.81 11.58 0.92
CA ALA A 107 -2.68 10.16 0.65
C ALA A 107 -1.71 9.50 1.67
N GLY A 108 -2.18 8.52 2.43
CA GLY A 108 -1.37 7.80 3.41
C GLY A 108 -0.63 6.57 2.88
N ALA A 109 -0.86 6.16 1.63
CA ALA A 109 -0.32 4.90 1.12
C ALA A 109 1.21 4.75 1.31
N VAL A 110 1.96 5.77 0.89
CA VAL A 110 3.43 5.73 0.91
C VAL A 110 3.99 5.83 2.33
N SER A 111 3.38 6.63 3.22
CA SER A 111 3.82 6.73 4.61
C SER A 111 3.59 5.42 5.37
N GLY A 112 2.49 4.72 5.10
CA GLY A 112 2.24 3.37 5.65
C GLY A 112 3.32 2.37 5.24
N TRP A 113 3.74 2.39 3.96
CA TRP A 113 4.83 1.54 3.48
C TRP A 113 6.15 1.87 4.16
N GLN A 114 6.47 3.15 4.32
CA GLN A 114 7.66 3.59 5.03
C GLN A 114 7.65 3.12 6.49
N SER A 115 6.56 3.35 7.24
CA SER A 115 6.46 2.90 8.64
C SER A 115 6.58 1.38 8.77
N ALA A 116 6.01 0.63 7.82
CA ALA A 116 6.17 -0.82 7.78
C ALA A 116 7.63 -1.22 7.51
N LEU A 117 8.33 -0.55 6.58
CA LEU A 117 9.74 -0.82 6.29
C LEU A 117 10.68 -0.46 7.44
N GLU A 118 10.39 0.60 8.19
CA GLU A 118 11.13 0.95 9.41
C GLU A 118 11.01 -0.17 10.47
N MET A 119 9.83 -0.76 10.60
CA MET A 119 9.64 -1.97 11.43
C MET A 119 10.38 -3.18 10.85
N SER A 120 10.29 -3.39 9.54
CA SER A 120 10.97 -4.47 8.81
C SER A 120 12.48 -4.46 9.05
N ALA A 121 13.12 -3.28 9.02
CA ALA A 121 14.55 -3.13 9.28
C ALA A 121 14.94 -3.65 10.68
N ARG A 122 14.11 -3.39 11.71
CA ARG A 122 14.32 -3.93 13.07
C ARG A 122 14.18 -5.44 13.15
N TRP A 123 13.46 -6.05 12.20
CA TRP A 123 13.25 -7.50 12.08
C TRP A 123 14.22 -8.15 11.09
N GLY A 124 15.27 -7.43 10.70
CA GLY A 124 16.32 -7.96 9.82
C GLY A 124 15.96 -7.97 8.35
N GLY A 125 14.98 -7.15 7.92
CA GLY A 125 14.81 -6.78 6.51
C GLY A 125 16.08 -6.10 5.97
N ARG A 126 16.41 -6.36 4.70
CA ARG A 126 17.71 -5.99 4.10
C ARG A 126 17.62 -5.57 2.64
N LEU A 127 16.51 -5.82 1.98
CA LEU A 127 16.39 -5.52 0.55
C LEU A 127 16.24 -4.01 0.35
N PRO A 128 16.94 -3.42 -0.63
CA PRO A 128 16.85 -2.00 -0.89
C PRO A 128 15.48 -1.64 -1.46
N LEU A 129 15.01 -0.42 -1.20
CA LEU A 129 13.74 0.08 -1.73
C LEU A 129 13.66 -0.02 -3.26
N SER A 130 14.78 0.21 -3.96
CA SER A 130 14.88 0.04 -5.41
C SER A 130 14.52 -1.35 -5.88
N ARG A 131 14.85 -2.39 -5.09
CA ARG A 131 14.42 -3.76 -5.38
C ARG A 131 12.94 -3.93 -5.08
N LEU A 132 12.46 -3.48 -3.92
CA LEU A 132 11.06 -3.67 -3.52
C LEU A 132 10.07 -3.04 -4.51
N LEU A 133 10.46 -1.96 -5.20
CA LEU A 133 9.63 -1.28 -6.18
C LEU A 133 9.88 -1.74 -7.63
N ALA A 134 10.84 -2.64 -7.87
CA ALA A 134 11.32 -2.96 -9.22
C ALA A 134 10.21 -3.55 -10.12
N ASP A 135 9.41 -4.47 -9.60
CA ASP A 135 8.31 -5.11 -10.35
C ASP A 135 7.23 -4.08 -10.73
N ALA A 136 6.84 -3.22 -9.79
CA ALA A 136 5.90 -2.12 -10.05
C ALA A 136 6.43 -1.15 -11.13
N VAL A 137 7.71 -0.77 -11.05
CA VAL A 137 8.36 0.10 -12.04
C VAL A 137 8.41 -0.56 -13.41
N HIS A 138 8.72 -1.85 -13.48
CA HIS A 138 8.71 -2.61 -14.72
C HIS A 138 7.32 -2.60 -15.36
N HIS A 139 6.28 -3.02 -14.62
CA HIS A 139 4.91 -3.05 -15.14
C HIS A 139 4.38 -1.67 -15.53
N ALA A 140 4.77 -0.61 -14.82
CA ALA A 140 4.36 0.75 -15.16
C ALA A 140 5.02 1.27 -16.44
N ARG A 141 6.25 0.82 -16.77
CA ARG A 141 7.00 1.25 -17.95
C ARG A 141 6.71 0.40 -19.17
N GLU A 142 6.68 -0.91 -19.00
CA GLU A 142 6.64 -1.89 -20.10
C GLU A 142 5.25 -2.50 -20.29
N GLY A 143 4.32 -2.26 -19.36
CA GLY A 143 2.99 -2.88 -19.36
C GLY A 143 2.96 -4.24 -18.65
N PHE A 144 1.80 -4.90 -18.73
CA PHE A 144 1.53 -6.21 -18.11
C PHE A 144 0.56 -7.04 -18.95
#